data_AF-A0A924NB36-F1
#
_entry.id   AF-A0A924NB36-F1
#
_cell.length_a   1.000
_cell.length_b   1.000
_cell.length_c   1.000
_cell.angle_alpha   90.00
_cell.angle_beta   90.00
_cell.angle_gamma   90.00
#
_symmetry.space_group_name_H-M   'P 1'
#
loop_
_entity.id
_entity.type
_entity.pdbx_description
1 polymer ?
#
loop_
_entity_poly.entity_id
_entity_poly.type
_entity_poly.pdbx_seq_one_letter_code
_entity_poly.pdbx_strand_id
1 'polypeptide(L)'
;MQAATKITLGGAPEGFDASLLARELQRGVPVIHIARDDKRLEAMRVAIAALAPGLTVLDLPAWDCLPYDRVSPNPDISARRMATLAALAEGIDGPFVLLSTLNAATQRIAARDVLRASSFRADVGSRVNEQALKGFLSRMGFSPTSTVTEPGDYAIR
;
A
#
# COMPACT_ATOMS: atom_id res chain seq x y z
N MET A 1 20.43 -17.77 -0.58
CA MET A 1 20.26 -16.45 0.05
C MET A 1 21.64 -15.83 0.18
N GLN A 2 21.92 -14.69 -0.46
CA GLN A 2 23.10 -13.89 -0.10
C GLN A 2 22.95 -13.47 1.37
N ALA A 3 24.04 -13.50 2.14
CA ALA A 3 24.02 -13.07 3.53
C ALA A 3 23.54 -11.62 3.61
N ALA A 4 22.53 -11.37 4.44
CA ALA A 4 22.01 -10.02 4.64
C ALA A 4 23.12 -9.14 5.23
N THR A 5 23.59 -8.16 4.46
CA THR A 5 24.57 -7.19 4.95
C THR A 5 23.86 -6.28 5.94
N LYS A 6 24.21 -6.37 7.23
CA LYS A 6 23.68 -5.49 8.27
C LYS A 6 24.51 -4.22 8.31
N ILE A 7 23.87 -3.09 8.05
CA ILE A 7 24.47 -1.76 8.17
C ILE A 7 23.78 -1.04 9.33
N THR A 8 24.56 -0.52 10.28
CA THR A 8 24.06 0.37 11.32
C THR A 8 24.31 1.80 10.88
N LEU A 9 23.24 2.55 10.66
CA LEU A 9 23.29 3.98 10.32
C LEU A 9 22.98 4.78 11.57
N GLY A 10 23.80 5.79 11.85
CA GLY A 10 23.65 6.72 12.97
C GLY A 10 23.99 8.15 12.53
N GLY A 11 23.73 9.13 13.40
CA GLY A 11 24.03 10.53 13.11
C GLY A 11 23.09 11.20 12.10
N ALA A 12 21.92 10.61 11.83
CA ALA A 12 20.86 11.23 11.05
C ALA A 12 19.79 11.81 11.99
N PRO A 13 19.69 13.15 12.12
CA PRO A 13 18.55 13.78 12.78
C PRO A 13 17.24 13.36 12.11
N GLU A 14 16.14 13.44 12.86
CA GLU A 14 14.81 13.12 12.34
C GLU A 14 14.49 13.99 11.11
N GLY A 15 14.05 13.34 10.02
CA GLY A 15 13.81 13.96 8.71
C GLY A 15 14.99 13.84 7.75
N PHE A 16 16.25 13.81 8.23
CA PHE A 16 17.41 13.56 7.36
C PHE A 16 17.50 12.10 6.94
N ASP A 17 16.91 11.19 7.70
CA ASP A 17 16.79 9.77 7.40
C ASP A 17 16.06 9.46 6.08
N ALA A 18 15.17 10.35 5.61
CA ALA A 18 14.59 10.25 4.27
C ALA A 18 15.65 10.34 3.15
N SER A 19 16.72 11.12 3.33
CA SER A 19 17.84 11.18 2.37
C SER A 19 18.62 9.87 2.28
N LEU A 20 18.65 9.10 3.38
CA LEU A 20 19.28 7.78 3.40
C LEU A 20 18.45 6.78 2.59
N LEU A 21 17.12 6.82 2.69
CA LEU A 21 16.24 6.02 1.83
C LEU A 21 16.42 6.39 0.35
N ALA A 22 16.43 7.69 0.04
CA ALA A 22 16.71 8.20 -1.30
C ALA A 22 18.03 7.65 -1.87
N ARG A 23 19.09 7.64 -1.05
CA ARG A 23 20.39 7.06 -1.42
C ARG A 23 20.32 5.55 -1.66
N GLU A 24 19.63 4.79 -0.82
CA GLU A 24 19.52 3.33 -1.02
C GLU A 24 18.70 2.98 -2.27
N LEU A 25 17.72 3.79 -2.67
CA LEU A 25 16.99 3.61 -3.95
C LEU A 25 17.87 3.80 -5.18
N GLN A 26 18.95 4.60 -5.10
CA GLN A 26 19.90 4.79 -6.22
C GLN A 26 20.58 3.47 -6.64
N ARG A 27 20.50 2.43 -5.79
CA ARG A 27 20.96 1.07 -6.11
C ARG A 27 20.05 0.34 -7.09
N GLY A 28 18.92 0.94 -7.48
CA GLY A 28 17.98 0.38 -8.45
C GLY A 28 17.08 -0.73 -7.92
N VAL A 29 17.01 -0.91 -6.59
CA VAL A 29 16.16 -1.91 -5.94
C VAL A 29 15.10 -1.24 -5.06
N PRO A 30 13.92 -1.85 -4.88
CA PRO A 30 12.93 -1.36 -3.93
C PRO A 30 13.46 -1.37 -2.49
N VAL A 31 13.02 -0.38 -1.71
CA VAL A 31 13.38 -0.25 -0.29
C VAL A 31 12.12 -0.34 0.56
N ILE A 32 12.12 -1.23 1.55
CA ILE A 32 11.04 -1.31 2.54
C ILE A 32 11.53 -0.61 3.81
N HIS A 33 10.84 0.46 4.20
CA HIS A 33 11.09 1.16 5.45
C HIS A 33 10.07 0.71 6.50
N ILE A 34 10.57 0.08 7.56
CA ILE A 34 9.76 -0.34 8.72
C ILE A 34 9.92 0.70 9.83
N ALA A 35 8.92 1.57 9.97
CA ALA A 35 8.84 2.51 11.07
C ALA A 35 8.44 1.80 12.37
N ARG A 36 8.84 2.39 13.50
CA ARG A 36 8.48 1.88 14.84
C ARG A 36 6.98 1.97 15.10
N ASP A 37 6.37 3.07 14.70
CA ASP A 37 4.98 3.44 14.96
C ASP A 37 4.46 4.37 13.85
N ASP A 38 3.15 4.62 13.86
CA ASP A 38 2.48 5.40 12.80
C ASP A 38 2.92 6.87 12.79
N LYS A 39 3.29 7.43 13.95
CA LYS A 39 3.78 8.81 14.03
C LYS A 39 5.12 8.96 13.31
N ARG A 40 6.03 8.00 13.50
CA ARG A 40 7.31 7.93 12.79
C ARG A 40 7.13 7.64 11.30
N LEU A 41 6.17 6.79 10.95
CA LEU A 41 5.84 6.52 9.55
C LEU A 41 5.40 7.80 8.84
N GLU A 42 4.53 8.58 9.48
CA GLU A 42 4.02 9.83 8.91
C GLU A 42 5.11 10.91 8.83
N ALA A 43 5.95 11.03 9.86
CA ALA A 43 7.12 11.92 9.80
C ALA A 43 8.04 11.57 8.63
N MET A 44 8.29 10.27 8.40
CA MET A 44 9.09 9.78 7.26
C MET A 44 8.42 10.11 5.92
N ARG A 45 7.11 9.91 5.80
CA ARG A 45 6.34 10.28 4.59
C ARG A 45 6.53 11.76 4.27
N VAL A 46 6.30 12.63 5.24
CA VAL A 46 6.43 14.09 5.07
C VAL A 46 7.85 14.46 4.67
N ALA A 47 8.86 13.85 5.31
CA ALA A 47 10.27 14.08 4.98
C ALA A 47 10.63 13.64 3.55
N ILE A 48 10.16 12.48 3.11
CA ILE A 48 10.38 12.01 1.73
C ILE A 48 9.71 12.96 0.73
N ALA A 49 8.46 13.36 0.99
CA ALA A 49 7.75 14.29 0.11
C ALA A 49 8.49 15.64 -0.04
N ALA A 50 9.13 16.11 1.03
CA ALA A 50 9.91 17.34 1.01
C ALA A 50 11.29 17.19 0.32
N LEU A 51 12.02 16.12 0.62
CA LEU A 51 13.42 15.96 0.20
C LEU A 51 13.59 15.21 -1.12
N ALA A 52 12.61 14.41 -1.52
CA ALA A 52 12.68 13.56 -2.70
C ALA A 52 11.28 13.37 -3.35
N PRO A 53 10.62 14.46 -3.80
CA PRO A 53 9.23 14.44 -4.29
C PRO A 53 8.99 13.57 -5.52
N GLY A 54 10.04 13.21 -6.27
CA GLY A 54 9.95 12.33 -7.44
C GLY A 54 9.99 10.83 -7.13
N LEU A 55 10.14 10.44 -5.86
CA LEU A 55 10.17 9.03 -5.48
C LEU A 55 8.77 8.43 -5.52
N THR A 56 8.68 7.22 -6.07
CA THR A 56 7.46 6.40 -5.93
C THR A 56 7.41 5.85 -4.52
N VAL A 57 6.42 6.29 -3.74
CA VAL A 57 6.21 5.87 -2.35
C VAL A 57 4.86 5.18 -2.24
N LEU A 58 4.85 4.01 -1.61
CA LEU A 58 3.67 3.23 -1.29
C LEU A 58 3.55 3.05 0.21
N ASP A 59 2.31 2.85 0.68
CA ASP A 59 2.02 2.66 2.09
C ASP A 59 1.28 1.38 2.36
N LEU A 60 1.82 0.58 3.26
CA LEU A 60 1.10 -0.54 3.84
C LEU A 60 0.79 -0.20 5.30
N PRO A 61 -0.36 0.47 5.58
CA PRO A 61 -0.72 0.83 6.94
C PRO A 61 -1.15 -0.42 7.72
N ALA A 62 -1.02 -0.40 9.05
CA ALA A 62 -1.57 -1.46 9.89
C ALA A 62 -3.10 -1.41 9.91
N TRP A 63 -3.75 -2.46 10.41
CA TRP A 63 -5.14 -2.33 10.85
C TRP A 63 -5.22 -1.40 12.07
N ASP A 64 -6.29 -0.62 12.16
CA ASP A 64 -6.61 0.26 13.29
C ASP A 64 -7.37 -0.44 14.42
N CYS A 65 -7.58 -1.75 14.30
CA CYS A 65 -8.13 -2.60 15.35
C CYS A 65 -7.05 -3.47 15.98
N LEU A 66 -7.34 -3.97 17.20
CA LEU A 66 -6.43 -4.86 17.90
C LEU A 66 -6.45 -6.28 17.30
N PRO A 67 -5.41 -7.10 17.52
CA PRO A 67 -5.49 -8.52 17.22
C PRO A 67 -6.69 -9.16 17.96
N TYR A 68 -7.54 -9.85 17.21
CA TYR A 68 -8.77 -10.50 17.71
C TYR A 68 -9.86 -9.52 18.22
N ASP A 69 -9.88 -8.30 17.70
CA ASP A 69 -10.96 -7.36 17.96
C ASP A 69 -12.30 -7.85 17.37
N ARG A 70 -13.41 -7.33 17.92
CA ARG A 70 -14.78 -7.61 17.46
C ARG A 70 -15.22 -6.67 16.34
N VAL A 71 -14.46 -5.61 16.10
CA VAL A 71 -14.75 -4.62 15.06
C VAL A 71 -13.76 -4.82 13.91
N SER A 72 -14.27 -4.74 12.69
CA SER A 72 -13.44 -4.78 11.49
C SER A 72 -12.61 -3.49 11.37
N PRO A 73 -11.44 -3.54 10.72
CA PRO A 73 -10.68 -2.33 10.43
C PRO A 73 -11.50 -1.33 9.62
N ASN A 74 -11.21 -0.04 9.79
CA ASN A 74 -11.88 1.01 9.04
C ASN A 74 -11.81 0.75 7.52
N PRO A 75 -12.93 0.93 6.77
CA PRO A 75 -12.97 0.74 5.31
C PRO A 75 -11.87 1.49 4.55
N ASP A 76 -11.53 2.72 4.96
CA ASP A 76 -10.47 3.52 4.33
C ASP A 76 -9.08 2.88 4.51
N ILE A 77 -8.82 2.31 5.69
CA ILE A 77 -7.56 1.60 5.96
C ILE A 77 -7.51 0.31 5.15
N SER A 78 -8.62 -0.43 5.10
CA SER A 78 -8.73 -1.65 4.31
C SER A 78 -8.54 -1.37 2.81
N ALA A 79 -9.14 -0.31 2.29
CA ALA A 79 -9.03 0.11 0.90
C ALA A 79 -7.59 0.51 0.56
N ARG A 80 -6.93 1.35 1.38
CA ARG A 80 -5.52 1.73 1.17
C ARG A 80 -4.59 0.53 1.18
N ARG A 81 -4.78 -0.40 2.12
CA ARG A 81 -4.00 -1.66 2.16
C ARG A 81 -4.18 -2.46 0.89
N MET A 82 -5.43 -2.66 0.47
CA MET A 82 -5.72 -3.44 -0.75
C MET A 82 -5.19 -2.77 -2.00
N ALA A 83 -5.22 -1.43 -2.10
CA ALA A 83 -4.63 -0.70 -3.22
C ALA A 83 -3.11 -0.95 -3.32
N THR A 84 -2.39 -0.84 -2.20
CA THR A 84 -0.94 -1.12 -2.16
C THR A 84 -0.62 -2.57 -2.48
N LEU A 85 -1.38 -3.52 -1.91
CA LEU A 85 -1.19 -4.94 -2.18
C LEU A 85 -1.49 -5.31 -3.64
N ALA A 86 -2.51 -4.72 -4.25
CA ALA A 86 -2.83 -4.91 -5.66
C ALA A 86 -1.70 -4.38 -6.56
N ALA A 87 -1.20 -3.17 -6.30
CA ALA A 87 -0.06 -2.60 -7.03
C ALA A 87 1.19 -3.48 -6.92
N LEU A 88 1.52 -3.97 -5.71
CA LEU A 88 2.64 -4.89 -5.50
C LEU A 88 2.44 -6.26 -6.18
N ALA A 89 1.20 -6.71 -6.28
CA ALA A 89 0.85 -7.97 -6.93
C ALA A 89 0.97 -7.88 -8.46
N GLU A 90 0.48 -6.79 -9.07
CA GLU A 90 0.62 -6.48 -10.50
C GLU A 90 2.09 -6.31 -10.87
N GLY A 91 2.84 -5.57 -10.05
CA GLY A 91 4.23 -5.21 -10.31
C GLY A 91 4.35 -3.69 -10.47
N ILE A 92 5.50 -3.17 -10.07
CA ILE A 92 5.78 -1.73 -10.10
C ILE A 92 7.06 -1.56 -10.89
N ASP A 93 7.02 -0.68 -11.88
CA ASP A 93 8.17 -0.36 -12.69
C ASP A 93 9.15 0.52 -11.91
N GLY A 94 10.42 0.12 -11.91
CA GLY A 94 11.49 0.86 -11.26
C GLY A 94 11.54 0.74 -9.74
N PRO A 95 12.50 1.44 -9.10
CA PRO A 95 12.68 1.42 -7.65
C PRO A 95 11.59 2.24 -6.94
N PHE A 96 11.05 1.68 -5.85
CA PHE A 96 10.03 2.34 -5.02
C PHE A 96 10.34 2.18 -3.53
N VAL A 97 9.77 3.05 -2.70
CA VAL A 97 9.78 2.93 -1.24
C VAL A 97 8.44 2.37 -0.77
N LEU A 98 8.47 1.30 0.01
CA LEU A 98 7.31 0.84 0.77
C LEU A 98 7.46 1.28 2.23
N LEU A 99 6.60 2.20 2.65
CA LEU A 99 6.46 2.60 4.04
C LEU A 99 5.50 1.65 4.76
N SER A 100 5.96 1.06 5.86
CA SER A 100 5.15 0.19 6.70
C SER A 100 5.57 0.33 8.16
N THR A 101 4.72 -0.10 9.10
CA THR A 101 5.13 -0.28 10.50
C THR A 101 5.45 -1.75 10.79
N LEU A 102 6.04 -2.03 11.95
CA LEU A 102 6.25 -3.41 12.41
C LEU A 102 4.92 -4.17 12.55
N ASN A 103 3.87 -3.49 13.02
CA ASN A 103 2.54 -4.10 13.16
C ASN A 103 1.99 -4.51 11.79
N ALA A 104 2.04 -3.61 10.80
CA ALA A 104 1.60 -3.91 9.45
C ALA A 104 2.41 -5.02 8.77
N ALA A 105 3.74 -5.00 8.93
CA ALA A 105 4.65 -5.94 8.25
C ALA A 105 4.59 -7.38 8.79
N THR A 106 4.14 -7.56 10.04
CA THR A 106 4.02 -8.89 10.66
C THR A 106 2.65 -9.54 10.41
N GLN A 107 1.67 -8.77 9.94
CA GLN A 107 0.36 -9.29 9.55
C GLN A 107 0.49 -10.19 8.31
N ARG A 108 -0.09 -11.39 8.38
CA ARG A 108 -0.22 -12.25 7.21
C ARG A 108 -1.19 -11.63 6.21
N ILE A 109 -0.83 -11.72 4.93
CA ILE A 109 -1.62 -11.20 3.82
C ILE A 109 -2.05 -12.33 2.88
N ALA A 110 -3.04 -12.07 2.03
CA ALA A 110 -3.46 -13.01 0.99
C ALA A 110 -2.30 -13.34 0.05
N ALA A 111 -2.32 -14.55 -0.52
CA ALA A 111 -1.33 -14.97 -1.50
C ALA A 111 -1.34 -14.05 -2.74
N ARG A 112 -0.18 -13.88 -3.37
CA ARG A 112 -0.02 -13.03 -4.56
C ARG A 112 -1.01 -13.38 -5.67
N ASP A 113 -1.22 -14.66 -5.94
CA ASP A 113 -2.11 -15.10 -7.03
C ASP A 113 -3.59 -14.79 -6.72
N VAL A 114 -3.98 -14.84 -5.44
CA VAL A 114 -5.31 -14.40 -5.00
C VAL A 114 -5.47 -12.90 -5.22
N LEU A 115 -4.46 -12.09 -4.84
CA LEU A 115 -4.51 -10.64 -5.04
C LEU A 115 -4.61 -10.26 -6.52
N ARG A 116 -3.87 -10.94 -7.41
CA ARG A 116 -3.93 -10.73 -8.86
C ARG A 116 -5.31 -11.07 -9.44
N ALA A 117 -5.95 -12.13 -8.96
CA ALA A 117 -7.28 -12.53 -9.40
C ALA A 117 -8.40 -11.61 -8.86
N SER A 118 -8.11 -10.86 -7.79
CA SER A 118 -9.06 -9.97 -7.10
C SER A 118 -8.93 -8.50 -7.51
N SER A 119 -8.25 -8.18 -8.61
CA SER A 119 -8.12 -6.83 -9.16
C SER A 119 -8.86 -6.68 -10.48
N PHE A 120 -9.45 -5.49 -10.70
CA PHE A 120 -10.02 -5.10 -11.98
C PHE A 120 -9.31 -3.83 -12.45
N ARG A 121 -8.88 -3.81 -13.73
CA ARG A 121 -8.21 -2.68 -14.36
C ARG A 121 -9.05 -2.20 -15.54
N ALA A 122 -9.20 -0.88 -15.65
CA ALA A 122 -9.79 -0.22 -16.80
C ALA A 122 -8.88 0.93 -17.23
N ASP A 123 -8.56 0.96 -18.52
CA ASP A 123 -7.74 2.01 -19.12
C ASP A 123 -8.60 2.90 -20.03
N VAL A 124 -8.26 4.19 -20.11
CA VAL A 124 -8.95 5.16 -20.96
C VAL A 124 -8.96 4.68 -22.42
N GLY A 125 -10.13 4.70 -23.05
CA GLY A 125 -10.33 4.24 -24.42
C GLY A 125 -10.66 2.75 -24.56
N SER A 126 -10.56 1.97 -23.47
CA SER A 126 -10.95 0.56 -23.46
C SER A 126 -12.46 0.40 -23.30
N ARG A 127 -13.05 -0.60 -23.96
CA ARG A 127 -14.46 -0.98 -23.72
C ARG A 127 -14.55 -1.88 -22.49
N VAL A 128 -15.42 -1.51 -21.55
CA VAL A 128 -15.71 -2.30 -20.35
C VAL A 128 -17.07 -2.98 -20.52
N ASN A 129 -17.12 -4.29 -20.26
CA ASN A 129 -18.38 -5.00 -20.15
C ASN A 129 -18.99 -4.74 -18.78
N GLU A 130 -20.03 -3.90 -18.74
CA GLU A 130 -20.71 -3.48 -17.52
C GLU A 130 -21.26 -4.67 -16.70
N GLN A 131 -21.83 -5.68 -17.35
CA GLN A 131 -22.39 -6.84 -16.66
C GLN A 131 -21.29 -7.69 -16.01
N ALA A 132 -20.15 -7.84 -16.68
CA ALA A 132 -18.98 -8.50 -16.12
C ALA A 132 -18.40 -7.72 -14.94
N LEU A 133 -18.34 -6.38 -15.04
CA LEU A 133 -17.89 -5.48 -13.97
C LEU A 133 -18.80 -5.58 -12.75
N LYS A 134 -20.13 -5.50 -12.94
CA LYS A 134 -21.10 -5.68 -11.86
C LYS A 134 -20.93 -7.02 -11.15
N GLY A 135 -20.78 -8.10 -11.94
CA GLY A 135 -20.52 -9.43 -11.39
C GLY A 135 -19.22 -9.49 -10.61
N PHE A 136 -18.15 -8.82 -11.06
CA PHE A 136 -16.89 -8.72 -10.34
C PHE A 136 -17.06 -7.98 -9.01
N LEU A 137 -17.68 -6.81 -9.01
CA LEU A 137 -17.91 -5.99 -7.81
C LEU A 137 -18.70 -6.76 -6.75
N SER A 138 -19.79 -7.44 -7.15
CA SER A 138 -20.56 -8.28 -6.22
C SER A 138 -19.75 -9.45 -5.66
N ARG A 139 -18.93 -10.13 -6.47
CA ARG A 139 -18.06 -11.22 -5.99
C ARG A 139 -16.99 -10.72 -5.01
N MET A 140 -16.51 -9.50 -5.19
CA MET A 140 -15.52 -8.86 -4.30
C MET A 140 -16.15 -8.24 -3.05
N GLY A 141 -17.47 -8.34 -2.88
CA GLY A 141 -18.17 -7.85 -1.69
C GLY A 141 -18.49 -6.36 -1.70
N PHE A 142 -18.46 -5.70 -2.87
CA PHE A 142 -18.91 -4.32 -2.99
C PHE A 142 -20.44 -4.23 -2.86
N SER A 143 -20.91 -3.16 -2.22
CA SER A 143 -22.31 -2.87 -1.94
C SER A 143 -22.94 -2.03 -3.07
N PRO A 144 -24.05 -2.47 -3.69
CA PRO A 144 -24.78 -1.64 -4.64
C PRO A 144 -25.54 -0.53 -3.90
N THR A 145 -25.26 0.73 -4.22
CA THR A 145 -25.90 1.90 -3.62
C THR A 145 -26.43 2.85 -4.68
N SER A 146 -27.31 3.79 -4.27
CA SER A 146 -27.79 4.86 -5.17
C SER A 146 -26.76 5.98 -5.34
N THR A 147 -25.95 6.22 -4.31
CA THR A 147 -24.88 7.21 -4.24
C THR A 147 -23.68 6.58 -3.56
N VAL A 148 -22.52 6.60 -4.21
CA VAL A 148 -21.25 6.09 -3.67
C VAL A 148 -20.75 7.07 -2.61
N THR A 149 -20.59 6.58 -1.39
CA THR A 149 -20.18 7.41 -0.24
C THR A 149 -18.91 6.90 0.43
N GLU A 150 -18.71 5.59 0.48
CA GLU A 150 -17.58 4.97 1.17
C GLU A 150 -16.84 3.98 0.26
N PRO A 151 -15.56 3.67 0.54
CA PRO A 151 -14.87 2.58 -0.14
C PRO A 151 -15.63 1.26 0.05
N GLY A 152 -15.94 0.59 -1.07
CA GLY A 152 -16.76 -0.61 -1.08
C GLY A 152 -18.15 -0.39 -1.65
N ASP A 153 -18.59 0.86 -1.83
CA ASP A 153 -19.83 1.17 -2.54
C ASP A 153 -19.62 1.14 -4.08
N TYR A 154 -20.68 0.83 -4.82
CA TYR A 154 -20.74 1.07 -6.25
C TYR A 154 -22.15 1.44 -6.72
N ALA A 155 -22.22 2.28 -7.75
CA ALA A 155 -23.45 2.64 -8.46
C ALA A 155 -23.21 2.59 -9.97
N ILE A 156 -24.16 2.02 -10.71
CA ILE A 156 -24.14 1.95 -12.18
C ILE A 156 -25.37 2.71 -12.68
N ARG A 157 -25.19 3.58 -13.68
CA ARG A 157 -26.21 4.47 -14.24
C ARG A 157 -26.16 4.46 -15.75
#